data_AF-A0A7S1D235-F1
#
_entry.id   AF-A0A7S1D235-F1
#
_cell.length_a   1.000
_cell.length_b   1.000
_cell.length_c   1.000
_cell.angle_alpha   90.00
_cell.angle_beta   90.00
_cell.angle_gamma   90.00
#
_symmetry.space_group_name_H-M   'P 1'
#
loop_
_entity.id
_entity.type
_entity.pdbx_description
1 polymer ?
#
loop_
_entity_poly.entity_id
_entity_poly.type
_entity_poly.pdbx_seq_one_letter_code
_entity_poly.pdbx_strand_id
1 'polypeptide(L)'
;LWAIQEVARLDASLQPGSMEESAAWNMYQGLSSMGWLGKGLYEIQLRRVREAFAFFGKNPTKDILILKFQEDLKENLDDTYSRVLAFLNLKPTPTPEWFNQNDAGTTMDLDPSIRRRLEEFFGPYNRRFNRLMGEQWLSEYNNNGEDT
;
A
#
# COMPACT_ATOMS: atom_id res chain seq x y z
N LEU A 1 10.26 5.15 -27.23
CA LEU A 1 11.01 3.88 -27.32
C LEU A 1 12.34 3.93 -26.58
N TRP A 2 13.13 5.01 -26.71
CA TRP A 2 14.39 5.19 -25.95
C TRP A 2 14.22 5.23 -24.42
N ALA A 3 13.17 5.92 -23.92
CA ALA A 3 12.87 5.98 -22.48
C ALA A 3 12.50 4.63 -21.84
N ILE A 4 11.97 3.66 -22.62
CA ILE A 4 11.55 2.35 -22.09
C ILE A 4 12.76 1.42 -21.91
N GLN A 5 13.75 1.52 -22.81
CA GLN A 5 14.99 0.74 -22.71
C GLN A 5 15.91 1.26 -21.59
N GLU A 6 15.90 2.57 -21.32
CA GLU A 6 16.69 3.16 -20.24
C GLU A 6 16.12 2.81 -18.84
N VAL A 7 14.79 2.78 -18.70
CA VAL A 7 14.12 2.36 -17.46
C VAL A 7 14.39 0.88 -17.14
N ALA A 8 14.41 0.00 -18.15
CA ALA A 8 14.73 -1.42 -17.97
C ALA A 8 16.20 -1.68 -17.59
N ARG A 9 17.12 -0.77 -17.94
CA ARG A 9 18.55 -0.90 -17.62
C ARG A 9 18.86 -0.40 -16.20
N LEU A 10 18.12 0.58 -15.69
CA LEU A 10 18.20 1.06 -14.31
C LEU A 10 17.64 0.04 -13.30
N ASP A 11 16.69 -0.79 -13.72
CA ASP A 11 15.98 -1.78 -12.88
C ASP A 11 16.90 -2.88 -12.30
N ALA A 12 17.99 -3.24 -13.00
CA ALA A 12 18.91 -4.29 -12.55
C ALA A 12 19.95 -3.81 -11.51
N SER A 13 20.20 -2.49 -11.40
CA SER A 13 21.16 -1.92 -10.45
C SER A 13 20.53 -1.28 -9.22
N LEU A 14 19.21 -1.08 -9.23
CA LEU A 14 18.48 -0.47 -8.12
C LEU A 14 18.22 -1.52 -7.03
N GLN A 15 19.10 -1.55 -6.04
CA GLN A 15 18.80 -2.25 -4.80
C GLN A 15 17.52 -1.66 -4.18
N PRO A 16 16.58 -2.48 -3.70
CA PRO A 16 15.40 -1.97 -3.01
C PRO A 16 15.79 -1.09 -1.82
N GLY A 17 15.25 0.11 -1.74
CA GLY A 17 15.63 1.08 -0.70
C GLY A 17 16.93 1.83 -0.98
N SER A 18 17.52 1.70 -2.17
CA SER A 18 18.72 2.47 -2.51
C SER A 18 18.44 3.98 -2.52
N MET A 19 19.53 4.74 -2.38
CA MET A 19 19.48 6.19 -2.53
C MET A 19 19.00 6.57 -3.94
N GLU A 20 19.34 5.80 -4.98
CA GLU A 20 18.88 6.10 -6.33
C GLU A 20 17.38 5.85 -6.50
N GLU A 21 16.81 4.77 -5.93
CA GLU A 21 15.36 4.53 -5.95
C GLU A 21 14.61 5.67 -5.24
N SER A 22 15.15 6.11 -4.11
CA SER A 22 14.60 7.22 -3.33
C SER A 22 14.69 8.57 -4.05
N ALA A 23 15.79 8.82 -4.76
CA ALA A 23 15.99 10.01 -5.57
C ALA A 23 15.06 10.04 -6.79
N ALA A 24 14.96 8.92 -7.51
CA ALA A 24 14.05 8.77 -8.65
C ALA A 24 12.59 9.00 -8.25
N TRP A 25 12.19 8.48 -7.09
CA TRP A 25 10.86 8.73 -6.56
C TRP A 25 10.61 10.21 -6.22
N ASN A 26 11.58 10.89 -5.59
CA ASN A 26 11.44 12.32 -5.26
C ASN A 26 11.30 13.17 -6.53
N MET A 27 12.08 12.84 -7.57
CA MET A 27 11.96 13.49 -8.88
C MET A 27 10.59 13.25 -9.51
N TYR A 28 10.10 12.01 -9.45
CA TYR A 28 8.80 11.63 -9.99
C TYR A 28 7.64 12.38 -9.32
N GLN A 29 7.66 12.54 -8.00
CA GLN A 29 6.64 13.29 -7.25
C GLN A 29 6.56 14.78 -7.64
N GLY A 30 7.69 15.37 -8.05
CA GLY A 30 7.72 16.76 -8.55
C GLY A 30 6.99 16.96 -9.88
N LEU A 31 6.76 15.90 -10.66
CA LEU A 31 6.17 15.95 -12.02
C LEU A 31 4.63 15.75 -12.01
N SER A 32 3.97 16.19 -10.94
CA SER A 32 2.60 15.92 -10.44
C SER A 32 1.44 15.60 -11.41
N SER A 33 1.48 15.92 -12.70
CA SER A 33 0.39 15.61 -13.66
C SER A 33 0.45 14.20 -14.27
N MET A 34 1.61 13.54 -14.28
CA MET A 34 1.77 12.17 -14.82
C MET A 34 1.82 11.08 -13.74
N GLY A 35 1.50 11.43 -12.49
CA GLY A 35 1.82 10.66 -11.27
C GLY A 35 1.09 9.33 -11.03
N TRP A 36 0.19 8.88 -11.92
CA TRP A 36 -0.70 7.73 -11.64
C TRP A 36 0.02 6.42 -11.33
N LEU A 37 1.13 6.12 -12.03
CA LEU A 37 1.90 4.90 -11.76
C LEU A 37 2.54 4.94 -10.37
N GLY A 38 3.14 6.07 -10.01
CA GLY A 38 3.72 6.24 -8.69
C GLY A 38 2.71 6.12 -7.54
N LYS A 39 1.45 6.53 -7.73
CA LYS A 39 0.40 6.29 -6.71
C LYS A 39 0.22 4.80 -6.40
N GLY A 40 0.49 3.91 -7.36
CA GLY A 40 0.46 2.46 -7.18
C GLY A 40 1.70 1.86 -6.52
N LEU A 41 2.78 2.63 -6.30
CA LEU A 41 4.01 2.16 -5.63
C LEU A 41 3.86 2.19 -4.10
N TYR A 42 2.90 1.43 -3.58
CA TYR A 42 2.54 1.42 -2.15
C TYR A 42 3.68 1.00 -1.23
N GLU A 43 4.60 0.17 -1.69
CA GLU A 43 5.78 -0.23 -0.90
C GLU A 43 6.64 0.98 -0.51
N ILE A 44 7.01 1.82 -1.49
CA ILE A 44 7.84 3.01 -1.26
C ILE A 44 7.12 3.98 -0.31
N GLN A 45 5.81 4.17 -0.53
CA GLN A 45 5.00 5.05 0.30
C GLN A 45 4.94 4.55 1.75
N LEU A 46 4.61 3.27 1.96
CA LEU A 46 4.50 2.67 3.28
C LEU A 46 5.85 2.68 4.01
N ARG A 47 6.95 2.34 3.32
CA ARG A 47 8.31 2.39 3.89
C ARG A 47 8.64 3.78 4.43
N ARG A 48 8.36 4.84 3.65
CA ARG A 48 8.59 6.22 4.07
C ARG A 48 7.72 6.66 5.24
N VAL A 49 6.44 6.28 5.23
CA VAL A 49 5.54 6.58 6.36
C VAL A 49 6.06 5.89 7.63
N ARG A 50 6.51 4.63 7.55
CA ARG A 50 7.09 3.92 8.69
C ARG A 50 8.37 4.58 9.21
N GLU A 51 9.28 4.96 8.32
CA GLU A 51 10.51 5.69 8.66
C GLU A 51 10.18 7.02 9.38
N ALA A 52 9.21 7.78 8.87
CA ALA A 52 8.77 9.02 9.47
C ALA A 52 8.18 8.80 10.87
N PHE A 53 7.32 7.78 11.04
CA PHE A 53 6.75 7.44 12.34
C PHE A 53 7.85 7.04 13.34
N ALA A 54 8.78 6.16 12.94
CA ALA A 54 9.90 5.75 13.76
C ALA A 54 10.78 6.94 14.18
N PHE A 55 11.02 7.89 13.27
CA PHE A 55 11.76 9.13 13.56
C PHE A 55 11.10 9.96 14.68
N PHE A 56 9.78 10.01 14.74
CA PHE A 56 9.02 10.68 15.82
C PHE A 56 8.78 9.79 17.05
N GLY A 57 9.48 8.65 17.18
CA GLY A 57 9.34 7.74 18.31
C GLY A 57 8.00 7.00 18.36
N LYS A 58 7.28 6.95 17.24
CA LYS A 58 6.04 6.18 17.08
C LYS A 58 6.35 4.73 16.71
N ASN A 59 5.43 3.82 17.00
CA ASN A 59 5.54 2.41 16.61
C ASN A 59 4.68 2.19 15.36
N PRO A 60 5.27 2.10 14.15
CA PRO A 60 4.49 2.03 12.92
C PRO A 60 3.59 0.80 12.84
N THR A 61 3.92 -0.30 13.52
CA THR A 61 3.07 -1.50 13.60
C THR A 61 1.78 -1.23 14.37
N LYS A 62 1.83 -0.37 15.39
CA LYS A 62 0.67 -0.05 16.24
C LYS A 62 -0.08 1.19 15.77
N ASP A 63 0.62 2.11 15.12
CA ASP A 63 0.11 3.43 14.78
C ASP A 63 -0.34 3.55 13.31
N ILE A 64 -0.24 2.47 12.51
CA ILE A 64 -0.67 2.42 11.12
C ILE A 64 -1.56 1.19 10.89
N LEU A 65 -2.83 1.43 10.55
CA LEU A 65 -3.76 0.42 10.09
C LEU A 65 -3.83 0.40 8.56
N ILE A 66 -3.73 -0.78 7.96
CA ILE A 66 -3.82 -0.97 6.51
C ILE A 66 -5.01 -1.87 6.22
N LEU A 67 -5.86 -1.42 5.31
CA LEU A 67 -7.07 -2.12 4.89
C LEU A 67 -6.95 -2.50 3.42
N LYS A 68 -7.30 -3.74 3.09
CA LYS A 68 -7.39 -4.23 1.73
C LYS A 68 -8.79 -4.05 1.19
N PHE A 69 -8.89 -3.47 0.00
CA PHE A 69 -10.18 -3.14 -0.57
C PHE A 69 -11.09 -4.36 -0.79
N GLN A 70 -10.55 -5.46 -1.33
CA GLN A 70 -11.37 -6.64 -1.63
C GLN A 70 -11.75 -7.39 -0.34
N GLU A 71 -10.76 -7.74 0.48
CA GLU A 71 -10.97 -8.59 1.65
C GLU A 71 -11.61 -7.85 2.83
N ASP A 72 -11.21 -6.61 3.11
CA ASP A 72 -11.69 -5.86 4.27
C ASP A 72 -12.94 -5.03 3.92
N LEU A 73 -12.95 -4.31 2.79
CA LEU A 73 -14.00 -3.33 2.49
C LEU A 73 -15.17 -3.87 1.66
N LYS A 74 -14.97 -4.92 0.85
CA LYS A 74 -16.05 -5.53 0.07
C LYS A 74 -16.65 -6.77 0.71
N GLU A 75 -15.82 -7.62 1.29
CA GLU A 75 -16.26 -8.93 1.81
C GLU A 75 -16.59 -8.90 3.29
N ASN A 76 -15.87 -8.10 4.10
CA ASN A 76 -15.98 -8.11 5.57
C ASN A 76 -16.16 -6.70 6.16
N LEU A 77 -17.08 -5.92 5.60
CA LEU A 77 -17.22 -4.50 5.91
C LEU A 77 -17.49 -4.22 7.39
N ASP A 78 -18.42 -4.97 8.00
CA ASP A 78 -18.83 -4.74 9.41
C ASP A 78 -17.69 -5.04 10.40
N ASP A 79 -16.98 -6.14 10.18
CA ASP A 79 -15.82 -6.51 10.98
C ASP A 79 -14.68 -5.50 10.79
N THR A 80 -14.47 -5.06 9.54
CA THR A 80 -13.46 -4.04 9.22
C THR A 80 -13.79 -2.71 9.87
N TYR A 81 -15.05 -2.28 9.82
CA TYR A 81 -15.49 -1.04 10.46
C TYR A 81 -15.26 -1.09 11.96
N SER A 82 -15.60 -2.22 12.61
CA SER A 82 -15.33 -2.45 14.02
C SER A 82 -13.83 -2.40 14.33
N ARG A 83 -12.98 -3.00 13.48
CA ARG A 83 -11.52 -2.95 13.60
C ARG A 83 -10.98 -1.51 13.48
N VAL A 84 -11.53 -0.70 12.58
CA VAL A 84 -11.17 0.71 12.42
C VAL A 84 -11.57 1.52 13.66
N LEU A 85 -12.78 1.33 14.19
CA LEU A 85 -13.21 2.00 15.42
C LEU A 85 -12.29 1.64 16.60
N ALA A 86 -11.96 0.36 16.74
CA ALA A 86 -11.04 -0.11 17.79
C ALA A 86 -9.65 0.52 17.64
N PHE A 87 -9.09 0.54 16.42
CA PHE A 87 -7.80 1.17 16.13
C PHE A 87 -7.79 2.67 16.48
N LEU A 88 -8.90 3.37 16.23
CA LEU A 88 -9.07 4.79 16.57
C LEU A 88 -9.46 5.04 18.04
N ASN A 89 -9.57 3.98 18.86
CA ASN A 89 -10.06 4.03 20.24
C ASN A 89 -11.43 4.72 20.36
N LEU A 90 -12.33 4.43 19.41
CA LEU A 90 -13.71 4.92 19.37
C LEU A 90 -14.67 3.87 19.94
N LYS A 91 -15.80 4.35 20.47
CA LYS A 91 -16.86 3.46 20.95
C LYS A 91 -17.40 2.62 19.77
N PRO A 92 -17.62 1.31 19.96
CA PRO A 92 -18.25 0.48 18.94
C PRO A 92 -19.63 1.04 18.56
N THR A 93 -19.85 1.20 17.27
CA THR A 93 -21.13 1.62 16.69
C THR A 93 -21.41 0.76 15.46
N PRO A 94 -22.69 0.53 15.10
CA PRO A 94 -23.03 -0.22 13.90
C PRO A 94 -22.50 0.46 12.63
N THR A 95 -22.18 -0.32 11.61
CA THR A 95 -21.80 0.18 10.30
C THR A 95 -22.91 1.07 9.72
N PRO A 96 -22.60 2.28 9.24
CA PRO A 96 -23.61 3.13 8.64
C PRO A 96 -24.22 2.51 7.37
N GLU A 97 -25.54 2.54 7.24
CA GLU A 97 -26.27 1.91 6.12
C GLU A 97 -25.84 2.41 4.74
N TRP A 98 -25.36 3.66 4.66
CA TRP A 98 -24.90 4.27 3.42
C TRP A 98 -23.54 3.76 2.92
N PHE A 99 -22.79 2.99 3.72
CA PHE A 99 -21.53 2.39 3.26
C PHE A 99 -21.73 1.38 2.12
N ASN A 100 -22.93 0.78 2.01
CA ASN A 100 -23.25 -0.17 0.94
C ASN A 100 -23.68 0.50 -0.38
N GLN A 101 -23.76 1.83 -0.41
CA GLN A 101 -24.12 2.59 -1.60
C GLN A 101 -22.88 2.77 -2.49
N ASN A 102 -22.49 1.71 -3.19
CA ASN A 102 -21.36 1.74 -4.11
C ASN A 102 -21.73 2.51 -5.40
N ASP A 103 -21.06 3.64 -5.61
CA ASP A 103 -20.97 4.34 -6.91
C ASP A 103 -19.53 4.24 -7.45
N ALA A 104 -19.00 3.02 -7.47
CA ALA A 104 -17.74 2.75 -8.14
C ALA A 104 -17.99 2.77 -9.64
N GLY A 105 -17.58 3.85 -10.31
CA GLY A 105 -17.72 3.98 -11.75
C GLY A 105 -17.18 2.77 -12.52
N THR A 106 -17.76 2.48 -13.67
CA THR A 106 -17.34 1.37 -14.53
C THR A 106 -15.86 1.51 -14.89
N THR A 107 -15.07 0.50 -14.53
CA THR A 107 -13.68 0.38 -14.99
C THR A 107 -13.67 0.22 -16.49
N MET A 108 -12.86 1.01 -17.18
CA MET A 108 -12.63 0.82 -18.62
C MET A 108 -11.86 -0.48 -18.85
N ASP A 109 -12.19 -1.19 -19.92
CA ASP A 109 -11.40 -2.35 -20.35
C ASP A 109 -10.00 -1.89 -20.74
N LEU A 110 -9.01 -2.47 -20.06
CA LEU A 110 -7.60 -2.20 -20.31
C LEU A 110 -7.07 -3.21 -21.33
N ASP A 111 -6.32 -2.73 -22.31
CA ASP A 111 -5.60 -3.59 -23.27
C ASP A 111 -4.75 -4.66 -22.53
N PRO A 112 -4.87 -5.95 -22.88
CA PRO A 112 -4.17 -7.03 -22.17
C PRO A 112 -2.65 -6.89 -22.15
N SER A 113 -2.05 -6.29 -23.19
CA SER A 113 -0.61 -6.07 -23.25
C SER A 113 -0.16 -4.96 -22.28
N ILE A 114 -0.99 -3.93 -22.10
CA ILE A 114 -0.75 -2.88 -21.10
C ILE A 114 -0.90 -3.47 -19.70
N ARG A 115 -1.96 -4.25 -19.45
CA ARG A 115 -2.15 -4.96 -18.18
C ARG A 115 -0.92 -5.79 -17.80
N ARG A 116 -0.44 -6.63 -18.70
CA ARG A 116 0.74 -7.48 -18.46
C ARG A 116 1.97 -6.65 -18.09
N ARG A 117 2.22 -5.54 -18.81
CA ARG A 117 3.35 -4.64 -18.50
C ARG A 117 3.22 -3.98 -17.13
N LEU A 118 2.01 -3.60 -16.73
CA LEU A 118 1.77 -3.06 -15.40
C LEU A 118 2.00 -4.13 -14.32
N GLU A 119 1.53 -5.35 -14.53
CA GLU A 119 1.76 -6.47 -13.61
C GLU A 119 3.26 -6.81 -13.48
N GLU A 120 3.99 -6.83 -14.59
CA GLU A 120 5.45 -7.01 -14.61
C GLU A 120 6.16 -5.89 -13.83
N PHE A 121 5.77 -4.63 -14.10
CA PHE A 121 6.34 -3.45 -13.44
C PHE A 121 6.05 -3.42 -11.94
N PHE A 122 4.81 -3.63 -11.51
CA PHE A 122 4.41 -3.58 -10.10
C PHE A 122 4.75 -4.85 -9.32
N GLY A 123 4.96 -5.98 -10.00
CA GLY A 123 5.26 -7.28 -9.39
C GLY A 123 6.33 -7.27 -8.29
N PRO A 124 7.54 -6.73 -8.52
CA PRO A 124 8.56 -6.64 -7.47
C PRO A 124 8.15 -5.76 -6.28
N TYR A 125 7.48 -4.63 -6.53
CA TYR A 125 6.99 -3.73 -5.47
C TYR A 125 5.90 -4.39 -4.63
N ASN A 126 4.96 -5.10 -5.25
CA ASN A 126 3.89 -5.82 -4.55
C ASN A 126 4.44 -6.93 -3.64
N ARG A 127 5.47 -7.67 -4.09
CA ARG A 127 6.14 -8.67 -3.24
C ARG A 127 6.80 -8.03 -2.02
N ARG A 128 7.46 -6.89 -2.20
CA ARG A 128 8.09 -6.16 -1.09
C ARG A 128 7.06 -5.54 -0.15
N PHE A 129 6.00 -4.96 -0.70
CA PHE A 129 4.85 -4.48 0.07
C PHE A 129 4.28 -5.59 0.94
N ASN A 130 4.03 -6.76 0.38
CA ASN A 130 3.52 -7.91 1.14
C ASN A 130 4.48 -8.38 2.24
N ARG A 131 5.79 -8.28 2.04
CA ARG A 131 6.78 -8.57 3.09
C ARG A 131 6.72 -7.53 4.22
N LEU A 132 6.69 -6.25 3.86
CA LEU A 132 6.59 -5.12 4.79
C LEU A 132 5.29 -5.20 5.62
N MET A 133 4.21 -5.63 4.98
CA MET A 133 2.94 -5.98 5.61
C MET A 133 3.09 -7.20 6.51
N GLY A 134 3.65 -8.30 6.02
CA GLY A 134 3.80 -9.57 6.76
C GLY A 134 4.64 -9.47 8.04
N GLU A 135 5.63 -8.58 8.08
CA GLU A 135 6.34 -8.22 9.32
C GLU A 135 5.41 -7.57 10.37
N GLN A 136 4.37 -6.85 9.93
CA GLN A 136 3.31 -6.33 10.79
C GLN A 136 2.37 -7.44 11.26
N TRP A 137 1.91 -8.28 10.32
CA TRP A 137 0.94 -9.34 10.62
C TRP A 137 1.52 -10.41 11.55
N LEU A 138 2.79 -10.79 11.41
CA LEU A 138 3.44 -11.73 12.33
C LEU A 138 3.65 -11.13 13.73
N SER A 139 3.88 -9.82 13.84
CA SER A 139 4.02 -9.16 15.14
C SER A 139 2.67 -8.90 15.82
N GLU A 140 1.60 -8.64 15.08
CA GLU A 140 0.23 -8.56 15.60
C GLU A 140 -0.29 -9.93 16.07
N TYR A 141 0.03 -11.02 15.35
CA TYR A 141 -0.36 -12.39 15.75
C TYR A 141 0.38 -12.87 17.01
N ASN A 142 1.66 -12.54 17.15
CA ASN A 142 2.46 -12.95 18.30
C ASN A 142 2.16 -12.14 19.57
N ASN A 143 1.74 -10.87 19.45
CA ASN A 143 1.39 -10.04 20.63
C ASN A 143 -0.04 -10.25 21.15
N ASN A 144 -0.94 -10.84 20.34
CA ASN A 144 -2.30 -11.17 20.75
C ASN A 144 -2.44 -12.61 21.29
N GLY A 145 -1.33 -13.36 21.38
CA GLY A 145 -1.29 -14.77 21.81
C GLY A 145 -0.68 -15.02 23.20
N GLU A 146 -0.31 -13.98 23.96
CA GLU A 146 0.30 -14.14 25.30
C GLU A 146 -0.65 -13.82 26.48
N ASP A 147 -1.93 -13.49 26.22
CA ASP A 147 -2.93 -13.20 27.26
C ASP A 147 -4.18 -14.11 27.17
N THR A 148 -3.99 -15.42 27.00
CA THR A 148 -5.05 -16.42 27.26
C THR A 148 -4.52 -17.64 28.00
#